data_AF-A0A359CMW8-F1
#
_entry.id   AF-A0A359CMW8-F1
#
_cell.length_a   1.000
_cell.length_b   1.000
_cell.length_c   1.000
_cell.angle_alpha   90.00
_cell.angle_beta   90.00
_cell.angle_gamma   90.00
#
_symmetry.space_group_name_H-M   'P 1'
#
loop_
_entity.id
_entity.type
_entity.pdbx_description
1 polymer ?
#
loop_
_entity_poly.entity_id
_entity_poly.type
_entity_poly.pdbx_seq_one_letter_code
_entity_poly.pdbx_strand_id
1 'polypeptide(L)'
;NGKYVGNGAVKLENGSKIQIGENVAVQITNTDSGYDSIMYEKKNGEWESASTSGYKKPNTENVHGELLNDVYTFSEACEKYGLENSTLRKRIEYEKGKENPELVEGIDYRKSGSIWLITKTAMERLYGNK
;
A
#
# COMPACT_ATOMS: atom_id res chain seq x y z
N ASN A 1 33.83 7.63 5.79
CA ASN A 1 34.07 9.05 5.41
C ASN A 1 33.08 9.39 4.30
N GLY A 2 32.22 10.36 4.54
CA GLY A 2 31.19 10.76 3.58
C GLY A 2 31.19 12.26 3.40
N LYS A 3 30.79 12.72 2.22
CA LYS A 3 30.62 14.14 1.90
C LYS A 3 29.13 14.48 1.90
N TYR A 4 28.74 15.52 2.62
CA TYR A 4 27.38 16.05 2.54
C TYR A 4 27.13 16.60 1.13
N VAL A 5 26.00 16.23 0.52
CA VAL A 5 25.66 16.60 -0.86
C VAL A 5 24.37 17.44 -0.99
N GLY A 6 23.83 17.94 0.12
CA GLY A 6 22.59 18.72 0.13
C GLY A 6 21.35 17.85 0.36
N ASN A 7 20.19 18.48 0.58
CA ASN A 7 18.89 17.82 0.81
C ASN A 7 18.91 16.73 1.90
N GLY A 8 19.73 16.88 2.94
CA GLY A 8 19.84 15.88 4.00
C GLY A 8 20.58 14.59 3.58
N ALA A 9 21.23 14.56 2.42
CA ALA A 9 21.92 13.39 1.90
C ALA A 9 23.45 13.45 2.09
N VAL A 10 24.05 12.28 2.31
CA VAL A 10 25.50 12.10 2.42
C VAL A 10 25.95 11.06 1.40
N LYS A 11 26.93 11.43 0.56
CA LYS A 11 27.59 10.50 -0.36
C LYS A 11 28.75 9.83 0.37
N LEU A 12 28.74 8.51 0.45
CA LEU A 12 29.80 7.73 1.09
C LEU A 12 30.92 7.39 0.10
N GLU A 13 32.17 7.45 0.59
CA GLU A 13 33.32 6.94 -0.14
C GLU A 13 33.36 5.41 -0.06
N ASN A 14 34.03 4.77 -1.03
CA ASN A 14 34.21 3.32 -1.04
C ASN A 14 34.87 2.84 0.26
N GLY A 15 34.36 1.74 0.83
CA GLY A 15 34.83 1.19 2.11
C GLY A 15 34.33 1.93 3.36
N SER A 16 33.44 2.92 3.21
CA SER A 16 32.80 3.57 4.36
C SER A 16 31.92 2.61 5.16
N LYS A 17 31.89 2.80 6.48
CA LYS A 17 31.06 2.06 7.42
C LYS A 17 29.97 2.96 8.00
N ILE A 18 28.76 2.43 8.13
CA ILE A 18 27.64 3.07 8.85
C ILE A 18 27.41 2.26 10.12
N GLN A 19 27.40 2.91 11.27
CA GLN A 19 27.07 2.30 12.56
C GLN A 19 25.72 2.83 13.03
N ILE A 20 24.90 1.93 13.59
CA ILE A 20 23.53 2.21 13.99
C ILE A 20 23.38 1.79 15.45
N GLY A 21 22.60 2.57 16.21
CA GLY A 21 22.33 2.30 17.62
C GLY A 21 21.32 1.18 17.85
N GLU A 22 21.01 0.94 19.12
CA GLU A 22 19.97 -0.01 19.51
C GLU A 22 18.57 0.52 19.14
N ASN A 23 17.65 -0.38 18.78
CA ASN A 23 16.25 -0.08 18.45
C ASN A 23 16.02 0.84 17.22
N VAL A 24 16.84 0.71 16.17
CA VAL A 24 16.66 1.44 14.91
C VAL A 24 16.26 0.49 13.79
N ALA A 25 15.23 0.87 13.01
CA ALA A 25 14.84 0.18 11.78
C ALA A 25 15.48 0.87 10.56
N VAL A 26 15.92 0.07 9.59
CA VAL A 26 16.58 0.56 8.36
C VAL A 26 15.85 0.01 7.15
N GLN A 27 15.40 0.90 6.28
CA GLN A 27 14.86 0.56 4.96
C GLN A 27 15.83 1.09 3.89
N ILE A 28 16.18 0.24 2.92
CA ILE A 28 16.97 0.62 1.76
C ILE A 28 16.09 0.37 0.54
N THR A 29 15.72 1.43 -0.15
CA THR A 29 14.85 1.37 -1.33
C THR A 29 15.60 1.76 -2.59
N ASN A 30 15.59 0.88 -3.58
CA ASN A 30 16.04 1.20 -4.92
C ASN A 30 14.89 1.83 -5.71
N THR A 31 14.96 3.14 -5.98
CA THR A 31 13.90 3.90 -6.68
C THR A 31 13.67 3.48 -8.12
N ASP A 32 14.65 2.81 -8.75
CA ASP A 32 14.58 2.45 -10.17
C ASP A 32 14.05 1.02 -10.40
N SER A 33 14.17 0.15 -9.39
CA SER A 33 13.80 -1.26 -9.51
C SER A 33 12.72 -1.71 -8.52
N GLY A 34 12.41 -0.91 -7.50
CA GLY A 34 11.39 -1.23 -6.49
C GLY A 34 11.76 -2.39 -5.57
N TYR A 35 13.03 -2.84 -5.58
CA TYR A 35 13.51 -3.89 -4.70
C TYR A 35 14.16 -3.30 -3.44
N ASP A 36 13.60 -3.66 -2.29
CA ASP A 36 14.19 -3.40 -0.97
C ASP A 36 15.00 -4.65 -0.58
N SER A 37 16.32 -4.65 -0.82
CA SER A 37 17.17 -5.80 -0.51
C SER A 37 18.50 -5.34 0.07
N ILE A 38 18.91 -5.96 1.18
CA ILE A 38 20.27 -5.79 1.71
C ILE A 38 21.14 -6.88 1.07
N MET A 39 22.03 -6.47 0.18
CA MET A 39 23.06 -7.35 -0.37
C MET A 39 24.23 -7.42 0.61
N TYR A 40 24.72 -8.63 0.90
CA TYR A 40 25.94 -8.85 1.67
C TYR A 40 26.81 -9.92 0.99
N GLU A 41 28.12 -9.79 1.17
CA GLU A 41 29.09 -10.77 0.71
C GLU A 41 29.29 -11.84 1.80
N LYS A 42 29.18 -13.11 1.41
CA LYS A 42 29.46 -14.27 2.26
C LYS A 42 30.97 -14.42 2.46
N LYS A 43 31.35 -15.22 3.46
CA LYS A 43 32.75 -15.57 3.73
C LYS A 43 33.48 -16.27 2.57
N ASN A 44 32.73 -16.86 1.63
CA ASN A 44 33.27 -17.50 0.43
C ASN A 44 33.35 -16.55 -0.78
N GLY A 45 33.05 -15.26 -0.62
CA GLY A 45 33.06 -14.25 -1.69
C GLY A 45 31.82 -14.25 -2.58
N GLU A 46 30.81 -15.07 -2.27
CA GLU A 46 29.53 -15.05 -2.99
C GLU A 46 28.62 -13.94 -2.44
N TRP A 47 27.88 -13.30 -3.33
CA TRP A 47 26.88 -12.30 -2.95
C TRP A 47 25.56 -12.98 -2.60
N GLU A 48 24.95 -12.57 -1.49
CA GLU A 48 23.62 -13.00 -1.06
C GLU A 48 22.76 -11.80 -0.64
N SER A 49 21.46 -11.88 -0.89
CA SER A 49 20.50 -10.90 -0.42
C SER A 49 19.82 -11.41 0.86
N ALA A 50 19.88 -10.64 1.94
CA ALA A 50 18.92 -10.76 3.03
C ALA A 50 17.78 -9.78 2.72
N SER A 51 16.73 -10.27 2.07
CA SER A 51 15.41 -9.68 2.29
C SER A 51 14.92 -10.22 3.63
N THR A 52 14.57 -9.36 4.59
CA THR A 52 13.73 -9.81 5.69
C THR A 52 12.48 -10.42 5.07
N SER A 53 12.37 -11.74 5.21
CA SER A 53 11.21 -12.55 4.88
C SER A 53 9.93 -11.79 5.18
N GLY A 54 9.17 -11.42 4.14
CA GLY A 54 7.86 -10.78 4.31
C GLY A 54 7.28 -10.18 3.04
N TYR A 55 8.09 -9.55 2.18
CA TYR A 55 7.59 -9.02 0.93
C TYR A 55 7.50 -10.10 -0.14
N LYS A 56 6.41 -10.87 -0.08
CA LYS A 56 5.87 -11.51 -1.28
C LYS A 56 5.48 -10.38 -2.23
N LYS A 57 6.22 -10.19 -3.33
CA LYS A 57 5.71 -9.41 -4.46
C LYS A 57 4.31 -9.96 -4.77
N PRO A 58 3.22 -9.16 -4.73
CA PRO A 58 1.94 -9.63 -5.21
C PRO A 58 2.19 -10.12 -6.63
N ASN A 59 1.77 -11.35 -6.93
CA ASN A 59 2.03 -11.97 -8.21
C ASN A 59 1.34 -11.15 -9.32
N THR A 60 2.06 -10.19 -9.91
CA THR A 60 1.51 -9.19 -10.84
C THR A 60 0.96 -9.80 -12.13
N GLU A 61 1.28 -11.06 -12.42
CA GLU A 61 0.72 -11.79 -13.56
C GLU A 61 -0.73 -12.25 -13.33
N ASN A 62 -1.21 -12.33 -12.08
CA ASN A 62 -2.62 -12.63 -11.74
C ASN A 62 -3.41 -11.40 -11.27
N VAL A 63 -2.78 -10.24 -11.11
CA VAL A 63 -3.41 -9.01 -10.57
C VAL A 63 -4.55 -8.50 -11.47
N HIS A 64 -4.52 -8.75 -12.78
CA HIS A 64 -5.61 -8.31 -13.66
C HIS A 64 -6.96 -8.98 -13.38
N GLY A 65 -6.97 -10.23 -12.90
CA GLY A 65 -8.20 -10.92 -12.53
C GLY A 65 -8.74 -10.51 -11.16
N GLU A 66 -7.85 -10.13 -10.22
CA GLU A 66 -8.22 -9.80 -8.85
C GLU A 66 -8.77 -8.37 -8.70
N LEU A 67 -8.27 -7.41 -9.49
CA LEU A 67 -8.69 -6.00 -9.39
C LEU A 67 -10.19 -5.77 -9.59
N LEU A 68 -10.84 -6.54 -10.48
CA LEU A 68 -12.28 -6.44 -10.68
C LEU A 68 -13.07 -7.11 -9.54
N ASN A 69 -12.52 -8.16 -8.92
CA ASN A 69 -13.15 -8.85 -7.80
C ASN A 69 -13.07 -8.04 -6.49
N ASP A 70 -12.17 -7.07 -6.43
CA ASP A 70 -11.99 -6.17 -5.28
C ASP A 70 -12.86 -4.92 -5.34
N VAL A 71 -13.78 -4.84 -6.31
CA VAL A 71 -14.76 -3.76 -6.45
C VAL A 71 -16.16 -4.34 -6.54
N TYR A 72 -17.10 -3.71 -5.84
CA TYR A 72 -18.53 -4.00 -5.97
C TYR A 72 -19.25 -2.79 -6.54
N THR A 73 -20.33 -3.04 -7.27
CA THR A 73 -21.40 -2.06 -7.37
C THR A 73 -22.04 -1.84 -6.00
N PHE A 74 -22.67 -0.69 -5.78
CA PHE A 74 -23.37 -0.45 -4.51
C PHE A 74 -24.46 -1.49 -4.24
N SER A 75 -25.15 -1.96 -5.28
CA SER A 75 -26.18 -2.99 -5.14
C SER A 75 -25.58 -4.32 -4.67
N GLU A 76 -24.49 -4.78 -5.30
CA GLU A 76 -23.78 -5.99 -4.88
C GLU A 76 -23.24 -5.86 -3.44
N ALA A 77 -22.68 -4.71 -3.09
CA ALA A 77 -22.20 -4.44 -1.75
C ALA A 77 -23.35 -4.44 -0.71
N CYS A 78 -24.48 -3.82 -1.03
CA CYS A 78 -25.64 -3.81 -0.15
C CYS A 78 -26.20 -5.22 0.07
N GLU A 79 -26.34 -6.01 -0.99
CA GLU A 79 -26.79 -7.41 -0.90
C GLU A 79 -25.83 -8.25 -0.05
N LYS A 80 -24.52 -8.14 -0.31
CA LYS A 80 -23.49 -8.92 0.37
C LYS A 80 -23.41 -8.63 1.88
N TYR A 81 -23.61 -7.39 2.29
CA TYR A 81 -23.50 -6.95 3.68
C TYR A 81 -24.86 -6.74 4.37
N GLY A 82 -25.96 -7.14 3.73
CA GLY A 82 -27.32 -7.03 4.30
C GLY A 82 -27.76 -5.58 4.56
N LEU A 83 -27.34 -4.64 3.71
CA LEU A 83 -27.67 -3.22 3.80
C LEU A 83 -28.83 -2.87 2.87
N GLU A 84 -29.52 -1.79 3.19
CA GLU A 84 -30.55 -1.23 2.30
C GLU A 84 -29.87 -0.46 1.15
N ASN A 85 -30.49 -0.45 -0.04
CA ASN A 85 -29.89 0.09 -1.27
C ASN A 85 -29.52 1.59 -1.17
N SER A 86 -30.19 2.37 -0.32
CA SER A 86 -29.87 3.80 -0.11
C SER A 86 -28.77 4.03 0.92
N THR A 87 -28.38 3.03 1.72
CA THR A 87 -27.44 3.19 2.84
C THR A 87 -26.10 3.77 2.38
N LEU A 88 -25.48 3.20 1.35
CA LEU A 88 -24.16 3.66 0.87
C LEU A 88 -24.22 5.06 0.25
N ARG A 89 -25.31 5.41 -0.44
CA ARG A 89 -25.50 6.77 -1.00
C ARG A 89 -25.63 7.81 0.10
N LYS A 90 -26.48 7.54 1.09
CA LYS A 90 -26.64 8.42 2.27
C LYS A 90 -25.34 8.57 3.04
N ARG A 91 -24.54 7.50 3.12
CA ARG A 91 -23.23 7.55 3.76
C ARG A 91 -22.30 8.52 3.05
N ILE A 92 -22.18 8.42 1.74
CA ILE A 92 -21.33 9.34 0.95
C ILE A 92 -21.79 10.79 1.10
N GLU A 93 -23.09 11.04 1.07
CA GLU A 93 -23.64 12.38 1.30
C GLU A 93 -23.29 12.90 2.70
N TYR A 94 -23.33 12.05 3.72
CA TYR A 94 -22.97 12.39 5.09
C TYR A 94 -21.46 12.63 5.28
N GLU A 95 -20.60 11.87 4.61
CA GLU A 95 -19.14 12.05 4.69
C GLU A 95 -18.65 13.26 3.89
N LYS A 96 -19.44 13.75 2.93
CA LYS A 96 -19.03 14.84 2.03
C LYS A 96 -18.75 16.13 2.80
N GLY A 97 -17.51 16.62 2.68
CA GLY A 97 -17.07 17.88 3.28
C GLY A 97 -16.57 17.77 4.73
N LYS A 98 -16.48 16.56 5.29
CA LYS A 98 -15.76 16.36 6.55
C LYS A 98 -14.25 16.49 6.34
N GLU A 99 -13.56 16.98 7.38
CA GLU A 99 -12.09 17.09 7.39
C GLU A 99 -11.41 15.71 7.31
N ASN A 100 -12.00 14.69 7.94
CA ASN A 100 -11.52 13.31 7.94
C ASN A 100 -12.67 12.33 7.62
N PRO A 101 -13.01 12.15 6.33
CA PRO A 101 -14.10 11.26 5.94
C PRO A 101 -13.70 9.78 6.02
N GLU A 102 -14.63 8.91 6.38
CA GLU A 102 -14.39 7.45 6.37
C GLU A 102 -14.36 6.85 4.96
N LEU A 103 -14.87 7.60 3.97
CA LEU A 103 -14.89 7.23 2.56
C LEU A 103 -14.36 8.38 1.70
N VAL A 104 -13.36 8.10 0.87
CA VAL A 104 -12.74 9.09 -0.02
C VAL A 104 -13.07 8.76 -1.49
N GLU A 105 -13.61 9.74 -2.23
CA GLU A 105 -13.89 9.58 -3.66
C GLU A 105 -12.59 9.39 -4.45
N GLY A 106 -12.59 8.46 -5.42
CA GLY A 106 -11.44 8.10 -6.23
C GLY A 106 -10.48 7.10 -5.58
N ILE A 107 -10.62 6.86 -4.27
CA ILE A 107 -9.86 5.83 -3.53
C ILE A 107 -10.79 4.68 -3.13
N ASP A 108 -11.87 5.01 -2.42
CA ASP A 108 -12.79 4.04 -1.85
C ASP A 108 -14.01 3.82 -2.72
N TYR A 109 -14.49 4.86 -3.39
CA TYR A 109 -15.67 4.80 -4.23
C TYR A 109 -15.55 5.75 -5.41
N ARG A 110 -16.31 5.48 -6.47
CA ARG A 110 -16.50 6.41 -7.59
C ARG A 110 -17.79 6.12 -8.32
N LYS A 111 -18.24 7.06 -9.14
CA LYS A 111 -19.32 6.85 -10.10
C LYS A 111 -18.75 6.51 -11.48
N SER A 112 -19.30 5.48 -12.12
CA SER A 112 -18.98 5.03 -13.47
C SER A 112 -20.26 5.06 -14.32
N GLY A 113 -20.48 6.15 -15.03
CA GLY A 113 -21.77 6.39 -15.72
C GLY A 113 -22.92 6.50 -14.71
N SER A 114 -23.89 5.60 -14.80
CA SER A 114 -25.03 5.51 -13.86
C SER A 114 -24.74 4.64 -12.62
N ILE A 115 -23.67 3.85 -12.64
CA ILE A 115 -23.36 2.85 -11.62
C ILE A 115 -22.40 3.45 -10.59
N TRP A 116 -22.65 3.18 -9.33
CA TRP A 116 -21.74 3.50 -8.24
C TRP A 116 -20.92 2.28 -7.87
N LEU A 117 -19.62 2.48 -7.70
CA LEU A 117 -18.64 1.45 -7.37
C LEU A 117 -18.00 1.76 -6.02
N ILE A 118 -17.73 0.73 -5.23
CA ILE A 118 -17.03 0.80 -3.95
C ILE A 118 -16.01 -0.34 -3.86
N THR A 119 -14.85 -0.08 -3.25
CA THR A 119 -13.85 -1.12 -3.04
C THR A 119 -14.28 -2.07 -1.92
N LYS A 120 -13.89 -3.33 -2.05
CA LYS A 120 -14.06 -4.33 -1.00
C LYS A 120 -13.41 -3.89 0.31
N THR A 121 -12.20 -3.33 0.23
CA THR A 121 -11.47 -2.78 1.40
C THR A 121 -12.28 -1.71 2.12
N ALA A 122 -12.94 -0.79 1.41
CA ALA A 122 -13.78 0.22 2.03
C ALA A 122 -14.99 -0.40 2.76
N MET A 123 -15.62 -1.41 2.15
CA MET A 123 -16.70 -2.16 2.79
C MET A 123 -16.24 -2.93 4.02
N GLU A 124 -15.07 -3.56 3.98
CA GLU A 124 -14.49 -4.28 5.11
C GLU A 124 -14.15 -3.33 6.28
N ARG A 125 -13.61 -2.13 6.02
CA ARG A 125 -13.38 -1.13 7.07
C ARG A 125 -14.67 -0.69 7.75
N LEU A 126 -15.76 -0.52 6.99
CA LEU A 126 -17.04 -0.02 7.50
C LEU A 126 -17.89 -1.12 8.16
N TYR A 127 -17.85 -2.34 7.61
CA TYR A 127 -18.84 -3.38 7.88
C TYR A 127 -18.24 -4.78 8.06
N GLY A 128 -16.92 -4.96 7.96
CA GLY A 128 -16.26 -6.27 8.03
C GLY A 128 -16.23 -6.93 9.41
N ASN A 129 -16.51 -6.18 10.48
CA ASN A 129 -16.51 -6.65 11.86
C ASN A 129 -17.93 -6.80 12.46
N LYS A 130 -18.90 -7.27 11.68
CA LYS A 130 -20.26 -7.54 12.16
C LYS A 130 -20.67 -8.99 11.92
#